data_AF-A0A938MPN5-F1
#
_entry.id   AF-A0A938MPN5-F1
#
_cell.length_a   1.000
_cell.length_b   1.000
_cell.length_c   1.000
_cell.angle_alpha   90.00
_cell.angle_beta   90.00
_cell.angle_gamma   90.00
#
_symmetry.space_group_name_H-M   'P 1'
#
loop_
_entity.id
_entity.type
_entity.pdbx_description
1 polymer ?
#
loop_
_entity_poly.entity_id
_entity_poly.type
_entity_poly.pdbx_seq_one_letter_code
_entity_poly.pdbx_strand_id
1 'polypeptide(L)'
;MSKIVFVRPLRTLEQSYGELAPAGSTEPSQGVCSLAAVARKAGYETEIVDATMEGLSNERAAEEILSRKPKYVGLSALTATI
;
A
#
# COMPACT_ATOMS: atom_id res chain seq x y z
N MET A 1 0.42 21.00 -9.61
CA MET A 1 -0.43 19.82 -9.34
C MET A 1 0.13 19.14 -8.09
N SER A 2 -0.68 18.73 -7.11
CA SER A 2 -0.14 18.09 -5.89
C SER A 2 0.01 16.58 -6.12
N LYS A 3 1.10 16.00 -5.61
CA LYS A 3 1.37 14.56 -5.70
C LYS A 3 0.85 13.82 -4.46
N ILE A 4 0.16 12.70 -4.68
CA ILE A 4 -0.28 11.77 -3.64
C ILE A 4 0.25 10.36 -3.94
N VAL A 5 0.77 9.69 -2.92
CA VAL A 5 1.19 8.29 -3.00
C VAL A 5 0.28 7.47 -2.10
N PHE A 6 -0.40 6.48 -2.67
CA PHE A 6 -1.15 5.49 -1.90
C PHE A 6 -0.27 4.28 -1.62
N VAL A 7 -0.32 3.78 -0.40
CA VAL A 7 0.64 2.81 0.11
C VAL A 7 -0.11 1.65 0.72
N ARG A 8 0.24 0.42 0.30
CA ARG A 8 0.01 -0.78 1.09
C ARG A 8 1.31 -1.14 1.81
N PRO A 9 1.38 -0.98 3.14
CA PRO A 9 2.52 -1.43 3.92
C PRO A 9 2.70 -2.94 3.84
N LEU A 10 3.93 -3.41 4.04
CA LEU A 10 4.22 -4.84 4.14
C LEU A 10 3.60 -5.38 5.41
N ARG A 11 2.83 -6.45 5.23
CA ARG A 11 2.38 -7.35 6.28
C ARG A 11 2.52 -8.78 5.77
N THR A 12 3.08 -9.67 6.59
CA THR A 12 3.25 -11.07 6.20
C THR A 12 1.94 -11.85 6.29
N LEU A 13 1.91 -13.04 5.69
CA LEU A 13 0.76 -13.94 5.80
C LEU A 13 0.59 -14.44 7.24
N GLU A 14 1.68 -14.69 7.97
CA GLU A 14 1.65 -15.05 9.40
C GLU A 14 1.03 -13.94 10.23
N GLN A 15 1.41 -12.68 9.96
CA GLN A 15 0.81 -11.54 10.62
C GLN A 15 -0.67 -11.39 10.30
N SER A 16 -1.12 -11.86 9.12
CA SER A 16 -2.49 -11.69 8.64
C SER A 16 -3.43 -12.84 8.96
N TYR A 17 -2.92 -14.06 8.98
CA TYR A 17 -3.70 -15.29 9.07
C TYR A 17 -3.23 -16.22 10.20
N GLY A 18 -2.14 -15.91 10.90
CA GLY A 18 -1.62 -16.73 12.00
C GLY A 18 -1.32 -18.16 11.53
N GLU A 19 -1.89 -19.15 12.22
CA GLU A 19 -1.76 -20.57 11.89
C GLU A 19 -2.34 -20.94 10.51
N LEU A 20 -3.23 -20.12 9.96
CA LEU A 20 -3.81 -20.32 8.63
C LEU A 20 -2.94 -19.74 7.51
N ALA A 21 -1.79 -19.13 7.82
CA ALA A 21 -0.86 -18.59 6.82
C ALA A 21 -0.48 -19.57 5.69
N PRO A 22 -0.30 -20.88 5.91
CA PRO A 22 0.00 -21.84 4.83
C PRO A 22 -1.10 -21.95 3.76
N ALA A 23 -2.35 -21.59 4.09
CA ALA A 23 -3.47 -21.55 3.15
C ALA A 23 -3.76 -20.13 2.62
N GLY A 24 -3.01 -19.12 3.10
CA GLY A 24 -3.17 -17.73 2.70
C GLY A 24 -2.57 -17.43 1.33
N SER A 25 -3.05 -16.35 0.72
CA SER A 25 -2.51 -15.79 -0.52
C SER A 25 -2.43 -14.27 -0.45
N THR A 26 -1.71 -13.67 -1.38
CA THR A 26 -1.68 -12.21 -1.54
C THR A 26 -2.49 -11.81 -2.77
N GLU A 27 -3.46 -10.92 -2.61
CA GLU A 27 -4.13 -10.25 -3.74
C GLU A 27 -3.63 -8.82 -3.94
N PRO A 28 -3.80 -8.22 -5.14
CA PRO A 28 -3.64 -6.78 -5.34
C PRO A 28 -4.58 -5.97 -4.45
N SER A 29 -4.12 -4.83 -3.93
CA SER A 29 -4.94 -3.95 -3.09
C SER A 29 -6.01 -3.20 -3.89
N GLN A 30 -7.18 -3.80 -4.09
CA GLN A 30 -8.28 -3.21 -4.85
C GLN A 30 -8.75 -1.85 -4.29
N GLY A 31 -8.77 -1.70 -2.97
CA GLY A 31 -9.13 -0.43 -2.32
C GLY A 31 -8.15 0.68 -2.67
N VAL A 32 -6.84 0.41 -2.62
CA VAL A 32 -5.79 1.36 -3.02
C VAL A 32 -5.89 1.69 -4.51
N CYS A 33 -6.08 0.69 -5.38
CA CYS A 33 -6.28 0.91 -6.81
C CYS A 33 -7.49 1.82 -7.10
N SER A 34 -8.59 1.61 -6.38
CA SER A 34 -9.81 2.40 -6.53
C SER A 34 -9.59 3.86 -6.10
N LEU A 35 -8.96 4.09 -4.94
CA LEU A 35 -8.64 5.44 -4.48
C LEU A 35 -7.66 6.15 -5.43
N ALA A 36 -6.65 5.43 -5.93
CA ALA A 36 -5.71 5.98 -6.89
C ALA A 36 -6.39 6.39 -8.20
N ALA A 37 -7.33 5.59 -8.71
CA ALA A 37 -8.10 5.93 -9.91
C ALA A 37 -8.94 7.22 -9.71
N VAL A 38 -9.60 7.35 -8.56
CA VAL A 38 -10.40 8.54 -8.23
C VAL A 38 -9.50 9.78 -8.08
N ALA A 39 -8.36 9.66 -7.40
CA ALA A 39 -7.41 10.78 -7.23
C ALA A 39 -6.83 11.25 -8.59
N ARG A 40 -6.50 10.32 -9.49
CA ARG A 40 -6.09 10.65 -10.87
C ARG A 40 -7.18 11.41 -11.60
N LYS A 41 -8.44 10.94 -11.52
CA LYS A 41 -9.59 11.62 -12.14
C LYS A 41 -9.81 13.03 -11.58
N ALA A 42 -9.50 13.25 -10.30
CA ALA A 42 -9.57 14.56 -9.64
C ALA A 42 -8.38 15.48 -9.96
N GLY A 43 -7.40 15.04 -10.77
CA GLY A 43 -6.26 15.87 -11.17
C GLY A 43 -5.11 15.88 -10.18
N TYR A 44 -4.89 14.81 -9.43
CA TYR A 44 -3.66 14.61 -8.65
C TYR A 44 -2.65 13.76 -9.43
N GLU A 45 -1.37 14.12 -9.35
CA GLU A 45 -0.29 13.19 -9.72
C GLU A 45 -0.32 12.05 -8.70
N THR A 46 -0.60 10.83 -9.15
CA THR A 46 -0.96 9.73 -8.25
C THR A 46 -0.16 8.47 -8.56
N GLU A 47 0.51 7.96 -7.53
CA GLU A 47 1.29 6.73 -7.59
C GLU A 47 0.85 5.75 -6.49
N ILE A 48 1.22 4.48 -6.68
CA ILE A 48 1.01 3.41 -5.70
C ILE A 48 2.39 2.85 -5.31
N VAL A 49 2.55 2.53 -4.03
CA VAL A 49 3.62 1.69 -3.51
C VAL A 49 2.96 0.52 -2.80
N ASP A 50 3.14 -0.70 -3.32
CA ASP A 50 2.59 -1.92 -2.71
C ASP A 50 3.76 -2.76 -2.20
N ALA A 51 4.09 -2.57 -0.92
CA ALA A 51 5.26 -3.22 -0.33
C ALA A 51 5.11 -4.75 -0.28
N THR A 52 3.88 -5.28 -0.20
CA THR A 52 3.63 -6.72 -0.29
C THR A 52 3.95 -7.26 -1.68
N MET A 53 3.45 -6.61 -2.74
CA MET A 53 3.66 -7.06 -4.11
C MET A 53 5.10 -6.82 -4.61
N GLU A 54 5.73 -5.74 -4.15
CA GLU A 54 7.10 -5.37 -4.52
C GLU A 54 8.17 -6.08 -3.66
N GLY A 55 7.76 -6.82 -2.62
CA GLY A 55 8.69 -7.48 -1.69
C GLY A 55 9.55 -6.51 -0.88
N LEU A 56 9.03 -5.31 -0.60
CA LEU A 56 9.73 -4.26 0.14
C LEU A 56 9.50 -4.41 1.65
N SER A 57 10.54 -4.18 2.45
CA SER A 57 10.33 -3.91 3.89
C SER A 57 9.60 -2.58 4.07
N ASN A 58 9.02 -2.35 5.25
CA ASN A 58 8.35 -1.10 5.55
C ASN A 58 9.30 0.11 5.54
N GLU A 59 10.55 -0.10 5.94
CA GLU A 59 11.62 0.91 5.90
C GLU A 59 11.96 1.27 4.45
N ARG A 60 12.13 0.27 3.58
CA ARG A 60 12.39 0.47 2.14
C ARG A 60 11.21 1.12 1.44
N ALA A 61 9.99 0.74 1.78
CA ALA A 61 8.78 1.40 1.29
C ALA A 61 8.73 2.87 1.72
N ALA A 62 9.10 3.18 2.97
CA ALA A 62 9.17 4.55 3.47
C ALA A 62 10.24 5.39 2.72
N GLU A 63 11.43 4.83 2.50
CA GLU A 63 12.49 5.46 1.70
C GLU A 63 12.02 5.76 0.27
N GLU A 64 11.32 4.82 -0.35
CA GLU A 64 10.76 4.96 -1.70
C GLU A 64 9.67 6.04 -1.77
N ILE A 65 8.79 6.11 -0.76
CA ILE A 65 7.80 7.18 -0.64
C ILE A 65 8.48 8.54 -0.49
N LEU A 66 9.51 8.64 0.35
CA LEU A 66 10.26 9.88 0.58
C LEU A 66 11.00 10.35 -0.68
N SER A 67 11.59 9.44 -1.45
CA SER A 67 12.32 9.77 -2.69
C SER A 67 11.42 10.40 -3.75
N ARG A 68 10.14 10.01 -3.77
CA ARG A 68 9.09 10.52 -4.68
C ARG A 68 8.57 11.91 -4.31
N LYS A 69 8.93 12.43 -3.14
CA LYS A 69 8.56 13.77 -2.63
C LYS A 69 7.04 14.08 -2.73
N PRO A 70 6.14 13.19 -2.28
CA PRO A 70 4.72 13.45 -2.33
C PRO A 70 4.32 14.55 -1.33
N LYS A 71 3.25 15.28 -1.65
CA LYS A 71 2.62 16.22 -0.71
C LYS A 71 1.71 15.48 0.28
N TYR A 72 1.13 14.36 -0.14
CA TYR A 72 0.20 13.56 0.64
C TYR A 72 0.56 12.08 0.54
N VAL A 73 0.39 11.35 1.64
CA VAL A 73 0.56 9.89 1.68
C VAL A 73 -0.71 9.28 2.24
N GLY A 74 -1.31 8.35 1.50
CA GLY A 74 -2.45 7.56 1.95
C GLY A 74 -2.00 6.17 2.35
N LEU A 75 -2.22 5.77 3.59
CA LEU A 75 -1.86 4.43 4.09
C LEU A 75 -3.10 3.55 4.13
N SER A 76 -3.03 2.38 3.47
CA SER A 76 -4.03 1.34 3.66
C SER A 76 -3.81 0.69 5.02
N ALA A 77 -4.69 0.98 5.96
CA ALA A 77 -4.79 0.23 7.20
C ALA A 77 -5.74 -0.95 7.01
N LEU A 78 -5.35 -2.12 7.52
CA LEU A 78 -6.30 -3.22 7.69
C LEU A 78 -6.75 -3.29 9.14
N THR A 79 -7.95 -3.81 9.36
CA THR A 79 -8.38 -4.24 10.69
C THR A 79 -7.70 -5.57 11.02
N ALA A 80 -6.91 -5.61 12.09
CA ALA A 80 -6.33 -6.86 12.57
C ALA A 80 -7.45 -7.75 13.17
N THR A 81 -7.57 -8.98 12.69
CA THR A 81 -8.35 -10.01 13.37
C THR A 81 -7.42 -10.70 14.36
N ILE A 82 -7.85 -10.72 15.63
CA ILE A 82 -7.22 -11.46 16.74
C ILE A 82 -7.79 -12.88 16.81
#